data_AF-A0A7D5VHF1-F1
#
_entry.id   AF-A0A7D5VHF1-F1
#
_cell.length_a   1.000
_cell.length_b   1.000
_cell.length_c   1.000
_cell.angle_alpha   90.00
_cell.angle_beta   90.00
_cell.angle_gamma   90.00
#
_symmetry.space_group_name_H-M   'P 1'
#
loop_
_entity.id
_entity.type
_entity.pdbx_description
1 polymer ?
#
loop_
_entity_poly.entity_id
_entity_poly.type
_entity_poly.pdbx_seq_one_letter_code
_entity_poly.pdbx_strand_id
1 'polypeptide(L)'
;MTNPPSVNSYVDRVTAGPGGAMTDEIGVITGDLTVATILRSDGRSARVAVQHFGGDTWYTLTGSPAPVPAGQLAAYHRDLLGRIRRGGGTRAT
;
A
#
# COMPACT_ATOMS: atom_id res chain seq x y z
N MET A 1 -9.25 9.21 -29.57
CA MET A 1 -8.28 9.26 -28.46
C MET A 1 -8.66 8.14 -27.49
N THR A 2 -7.95 7.02 -27.52
CA THR A 2 -8.22 5.91 -26.59
C THR A 2 -7.53 6.25 -25.28
N ASN A 3 -8.30 6.69 -24.29
CA ASN A 3 -7.76 6.81 -22.94
C ASN A 3 -7.33 5.39 -22.51
N PRO A 4 -6.05 5.15 -22.13
CA PRO A 4 -5.69 3.86 -21.58
C PRO A 4 -6.61 3.55 -20.39
N PRO A 5 -6.97 2.28 -20.14
CA PRO A 5 -7.81 1.92 -19.02
C PRO A 5 -7.21 2.48 -17.73
N SER A 6 -8.04 3.15 -16.93
CA SER A 6 -7.65 3.67 -15.62
C SER A 6 -7.16 2.49 -14.76
N VAL A 7 -5.89 2.51 -14.37
CA VAL A 7 -5.33 1.50 -13.47
C VAL A 7 -5.95 1.69 -12.08
N ASN A 8 -6.75 0.71 -11.65
CA ASN A 8 -7.44 0.75 -10.36
C ASN A 8 -6.63 0.09 -9.22
N SER A 9 -5.47 -0.50 -9.53
CA SER A 9 -4.60 -1.09 -8.52
C SER A 9 -3.13 -1.07 -8.90
N TYR A 10 -2.26 -0.97 -7.90
CA TYR A 10 -0.81 -1.13 -8.03
C TYR A 10 -0.33 -2.21 -7.06
N VAL A 11 0.65 -3.00 -7.51
CA VAL A 11 1.30 -4.02 -6.70
C VAL A 11 2.79 -3.98 -6.97
N ASP A 12 3.59 -3.73 -5.92
CA ASP A 12 5.03 -3.63 -6.02
C ASP A 12 5.73 -4.19 -4.78
N ARG A 13 7.03 -4.47 -4.92
CA ARG A 13 7.88 -4.94 -3.84
C ARG A 13 8.61 -3.80 -3.15
N VAL A 14 8.77 -3.89 -1.83
CA VAL A 14 9.60 -2.98 -1.04
C VAL A 14 10.22 -3.71 0.15
N THR A 15 11.49 -3.43 0.45
CA THR A 15 12.11 -3.81 1.71
C THR A 15 11.75 -2.76 2.76
N ALA A 16 11.07 -3.18 3.83
CA ALA A 16 10.66 -2.28 4.90
C ALA A 16 11.86 -1.79 5.71
N GLY A 17 11.88 -0.49 6.00
CA GLY A 17 12.88 0.13 6.85
C GLY A 17 12.71 -0.21 8.33
N PRO A 18 13.54 0.35 9.22
CA PRO A 18 13.46 0.14 10.66
C PRO A 18 12.05 0.39 11.21
N GLY A 19 11.55 -0.50 12.07
CA GLY A 19 10.19 -0.41 12.61
C GLY A 19 9.08 -0.86 11.66
N GLY A 20 9.41 -1.29 10.44
CA GLY A 20 8.51 -2.01 9.54
C GLY A 20 7.26 -1.24 9.09
N ALA A 21 6.27 -2.01 8.67
CA ALA A 21 4.94 -1.55 8.31
C ALA A 21 3.93 -2.03 9.36
N MET A 22 3.06 -1.15 9.85
CA MET A 22 2.05 -1.52 10.85
C MET A 22 0.82 -2.09 10.16
N THR A 23 0.40 -3.28 10.57
CA THR A 23 -0.83 -3.95 10.12
C THR A 23 -1.84 -4.06 11.25
N ASP A 24 -3.12 -4.15 10.90
CA ASP A 24 -4.19 -4.27 11.88
C ASP A 24 -4.22 -5.65 12.55
N GLU A 25 -3.80 -6.69 11.83
CA GLU A 25 -3.96 -8.07 12.26
C GLU A 25 -2.78 -8.59 13.10
N ILE A 26 -1.54 -8.23 12.74
CA ILE A 26 -0.34 -8.81 13.38
C ILE A 26 0.65 -7.76 13.88
N GLY A 27 0.29 -6.47 13.82
CA GLY A 27 1.17 -5.39 14.22
C GLY A 27 2.28 -5.16 13.20
N VAL A 28 3.53 -5.05 13.65
CA VAL A 28 4.64 -4.67 12.77
C VAL A 28 5.10 -5.87 11.92
N ILE A 29 5.08 -5.69 10.60
CA ILE A 29 5.70 -6.60 9.63
C ILE A 29 6.99 -5.98 9.06
N THR A 30 8.05 -6.78 8.93
CA THR A 30 9.40 -6.32 8.53
C THR A 30 9.96 -7.13 7.36
N GLY A 31 11.08 -6.69 6.78
CA GLY A 31 11.76 -7.40 5.71
C GLY A 31 11.18 -7.07 4.33
N ASP A 32 11.27 -8.02 3.39
CA ASP A 32 10.76 -7.84 2.04
C ASP A 32 9.24 -8.05 1.99
N LEU A 33 8.55 -7.02 1.51
CA LEU A 33 7.10 -6.99 1.43
C LEU A 33 6.64 -6.86 -0.02
N THR A 34 5.48 -7.46 -0.32
CA THR A 34 4.66 -7.10 -1.47
C THR A 34 3.54 -6.19 -0.96
N VAL A 35 3.34 -5.04 -1.60
CA VAL A 35 2.34 -4.03 -1.22
C VAL A 35 1.32 -3.91 -2.33
N ALA A 36 0.04 -4.08 -2.01
CA ALA A 36 -1.07 -3.86 -2.92
C ALA A 36 -1.84 -2.59 -2.50
N THR A 37 -2.12 -1.71 -3.47
CA THR A 37 -2.96 -0.54 -3.29
C THR A 37 -4.09 -0.59 -4.30
N ILE A 38 -5.34 -0.65 -3.83
CA ILE A 38 -6.53 -0.90 -4.66
C ILE A 38 -7.52 0.24 -4.46
N LEU A 39 -7.78 1.01 -5.51
CA LEU A 39 -8.78 2.08 -5.52
C LEU A 39 -10.18 1.49 -5.31
N ARG A 40 -10.93 2.08 -4.41
CA ARG A 40 -12.30 1.69 -4.11
C ARG A 40 -13.26 2.29 -5.14
N SER A 41 -14.49 1.77 -5.17
CA SER A 41 -15.54 2.20 -6.11
C SER A 41 -15.92 3.69 -5.98
N ASP A 42 -15.57 4.33 -4.87
CA ASP A 42 -15.77 5.77 -4.67
C ASP A 42 -14.76 6.65 -5.44
N GLY A 43 -13.70 6.06 -6.00
CA GLY A 43 -12.63 6.78 -6.71
C GLY A 43 -11.82 7.75 -5.84
N ARG A 44 -11.97 7.67 -4.51
CA ARG A 44 -11.42 8.63 -3.54
C ARG A 44 -10.77 7.98 -2.33
N SER A 45 -10.85 6.67 -2.19
CA SER A 45 -10.15 5.93 -1.15
C SER A 45 -9.50 4.67 -1.70
N ALA A 46 -8.41 4.23 -1.09
CA ALA A 46 -7.69 3.03 -1.50
C ALA A 46 -7.52 2.06 -0.33
N ARG A 47 -7.83 0.78 -0.58
CA ARG A 47 -7.44 -0.29 0.34
C ARG A 47 -5.96 -0.56 0.15
N VAL A 48 -5.23 -0.68 1.27
CA VAL A 48 -3.82 -1.06 1.27
C VAL A 48 -3.65 -2.36 2.02
N ALA A 49 -2.99 -3.32 1.37
CA ALA A 49 -2.65 -4.60 1.96
C ALA A 49 -1.16 -4.91 1.73
N VAL A 50 -0.56 -5.64 2.66
CA VAL A 50 0.84 -6.05 2.63
C VAL A 50 0.96 -7.53 2.94
N GLN A 51 1.94 -8.17 2.34
CA GLN A 51 2.36 -9.52 2.70
C GLN A 51 3.89 -9.58 2.69
N HIS A 52 4.47 -10.60 3.33
CA HIS A 52 5.85 -10.94 3.02
C HIS A 52 5.97 -11.32 1.54
N PHE A 53 7.10 -10.98 0.93
CA PHE A 53 7.38 -11.38 -0.44
C PHE A 53 7.31 -12.91 -0.58
N GLY A 54 6.50 -13.39 -1.53
CA GLY A 54 6.26 -14.83 -1.74
C GLY A 54 5.36 -15.51 -0.71
N GLY A 55 4.80 -14.76 0.26
CA GLY A 55 3.78 -15.29 1.16
C GLY A 55 2.40 -15.41 0.50
N ASP A 56 1.51 -16.14 1.14
CA ASP A 56 0.13 -16.34 0.68
C ASP A 56 -0.90 -15.53 1.49
N THR A 57 -0.46 -14.90 2.59
CA THR A 57 -1.32 -14.18 3.53
C THR A 57 -1.12 -12.67 3.40
N TRP A 58 -2.20 -11.98 3.07
CA TRP A 58 -2.28 -10.52 3.04
C TRP A 58 -2.83 -9.97 4.37
N TYR A 59 -2.21 -8.91 4.85
CA TYR A 59 -2.58 -8.15 6.04
C TYR A 59 -2.97 -6.73 5.65
N THR A 60 -3.93 -6.15 6.34
CA THR A 60 -4.39 -4.78 6.09
C THR A 60 -3.38 -3.81 6.69
N LEU A 61 -2.84 -2.91 5.86
CA LEU A 61 -1.96 -1.87 6.39
C LEU A 61 -2.80 -0.90 7.23
N THR A 62 -2.41 -0.69 8.48
CA THR A 62 -3.21 0.14 9.39
C THR A 62 -3.40 1.54 8.83
N GLY A 63 -4.62 2.08 8.97
CA GLY A 63 -5.04 3.33 8.35
C GLY A 63 -5.71 3.14 6.99
N SER A 64 -5.72 1.91 6.46
CA SER A 64 -6.53 1.55 5.30
C SER A 64 -8.02 1.44 5.70
N PRO A 65 -8.96 1.92 4.87
CA PRO A 65 -8.75 2.57 3.59
C PRO A 65 -8.23 4.01 3.73
N ALA A 66 -7.24 4.34 2.91
CA ALA A 66 -6.60 5.65 2.88
C ALA A 66 -7.35 6.61 1.94
N PRO A 67 -7.47 7.90 2.26
CA PRO A 67 -7.94 8.89 1.29
C PRO A 67 -6.92 9.05 0.15
N VAL A 68 -7.41 9.06 -1.08
CA VAL A 68 -6.59 9.26 -2.28
C VAL A 68 -7.28 10.27 -3.18
N PRO A 69 -6.63 11.40 -3.56
CA PRO A 69 -7.22 12.33 -4.51
C PRO A 69 -7.50 11.65 -5.86
N ALA A 70 -8.57 12.07 -6.54
CA ALA A 70 -8.98 11.48 -7.81
C ALA A 70 -7.82 11.49 -8.83
N GLY A 71 -7.56 10.35 -9.45
CA GLY A 71 -6.47 10.17 -10.42
C GLY A 71 -5.07 10.03 -9.81
N GLN A 72 -4.90 10.17 -8.48
CA GLN A 72 -3.58 10.19 -7.83
C GLN A 72 -3.16 8.84 -7.21
N LEU A 73 -3.81 7.74 -7.59
CA LEU A 73 -3.49 6.40 -7.05
C LEU A 73 -2.02 6.01 -7.25
N ALA A 74 -1.46 6.30 -8.43
CA ALA A 74 -0.06 6.00 -8.73
C ALA A 74 0.92 6.77 -7.84
N ALA A 75 0.64 8.07 -7.65
CA ALA A 75 1.45 8.94 -6.81
C ALA A 75 1.38 8.51 -5.34
N TYR A 76 0.17 8.19 -4.85
CA TYR A 76 -0.05 7.66 -3.51
C TYR A 76 0.71 6.34 -3.30
N HIS A 77 0.60 5.39 -4.24
CA HIS A 77 1.29 4.11 -4.13
C HIS A 77 2.81 4.28 -4.04
N ARG A 78 3.39 5.09 -4.93
CA ARG A 78 4.83 5.34 -4.95
C ARG A 78 5.34 6.07 -3.70
N ASP A 79 4.57 7.03 -3.18
CA ASP A 79 4.88 7.67 -1.90
C ASP A 79 4.83 6.67 -0.73
N LEU A 80 3.80 5.82 -0.69
CA LEU A 80 3.66 4.80 0.33
C LEU A 80 4.85 3.83 0.35
N LEU A 81 5.31 3.34 -0.80
CA LEU A 81 6.53 2.52 -0.88
C LEU A 81 7.75 3.28 -0.32
N GLY A 82 7.86 4.58 -0.62
CA GLY A 82 8.90 5.44 -0.07
C GLY A 82 8.85 5.56 1.44
N ARG A 83 7.65 5.68 2.03
CA ARG A 83 7.44 5.68 3.49
C ARG A 83 7.81 4.35 4.11
N ILE A 84 7.32 3.23 3.58
CA ILE A 84 7.64 1.88 4.06
C ILE A 84 9.16 1.65 4.05
N ARG A 85 9.86 2.08 2.99
CA ARG A 85 11.32 1.97 2.90
C ARG A 85 12.05 2.81 3.95
N ARG A 86 11.52 3.99 4.29
CA ARG A 86 12.07 4.82 5.39
C ARG A 86 11.80 4.21 6.77
N GLY A 87 10.70 3.48 6.93
CA GLY A 87 10.32 2.80 8.16
C GLY A 87 9.46 3.66 9.09
N GLY A 88 9.59 3.44 10.41
CA GLY A 88 8.86 4.17 11.45
C GLY A 88 7.47 3.61 11.75
N GLY A 89 7.20 2.33 11.46
CA GLY A 89 5.86 1.74 11.66
C GLY A 89 4.85 2.34 10.69
N THR A 90 5.21 2.40 9.40
CA THR A 90 4.42 3.10 8.37
C THR A 90 2.97 2.62 8.34
N ARG A 91 2.05 3.57 8.18
CA ARG A 91 0.59 3.42 8.09
C ARG A 91 0.08 4.01 6.77
N ALA A 92 -1.11 3.62 6.33
CA ALA A 92 -1.75 4.07 5.09
C ALA A 92 -2.41 5.47 5.20
N THR A 93 -1.78 6.43 5.88
CA THR A 93 -2.35 7.78 6.09
C THR A 93 -1.99 8.77 4.99
#